data_AF-A0A954TDL4-F1
#
_entry.id   AF-A0A954TDL4-F1
#
_cell.length_a   1.000
_cell.length_b   1.000
_cell.length_c   1.000
_cell.angle_alpha   90.00
_cell.angle_beta   90.00
_cell.angle_gamma   90.00
#
_symmetry.space_group_name_H-M   'P 1'
#
loop_
_entity.id
_entity.type
_entity.pdbx_description
1 polymer ?
#
loop_
_entity_poly.entity_id
_entity_poly.type
_entity_poly.pdbx_seq_one_letter_code
_entity_poly.pdbx_strand_id
1 'polypeptide(L)'
;MGSQQAAYGADWFELTNNGATAVDITGWTMDDGSNSFANSVALTGITSIQPGQAVIFIEGDSVVVDNFKTAWFGSSVPSGLAIGTYSGSGIGLSSGGDGLTVFDAATNPVMVVSFGAGTANFTFDNTLGASGALGTLSAVGVNGAFLSPAGEVGSPGVSAVPEPGSCVALLLGLAGTCVRRRRQ
;
A
#
# COMPACT_ATOMS: atom_id res chain seq x y z
N MET A 1 -1.01 -2.26 7.42
CA MET A 1 0.31 -2.72 7.94
C MET A 1 0.12 -3.81 8.97
N GLY A 2 1.12 -4.67 9.18
CA GLY A 2 1.06 -5.80 10.12
C GLY A 2 2.43 -6.21 10.63
N SER A 3 2.46 -7.07 11.66
CA SER A 3 3.69 -7.41 12.40
C SER A 3 3.83 -8.89 12.74
N GLN A 4 5.05 -9.41 12.59
CA GLN A 4 5.59 -10.70 13.07
C GLN A 4 4.63 -11.91 13.10
N GLN A 5 3.85 -12.10 12.03
CA GLN A 5 2.96 -13.25 11.95
C GLN A 5 3.73 -14.53 11.63
N ALA A 6 3.41 -15.63 12.31
CA ALA A 6 4.16 -16.88 12.18
C ALA A 6 4.24 -17.43 10.74
N ALA A 7 3.28 -17.08 9.88
CA ALA A 7 3.22 -17.55 8.49
C ALA A 7 4.33 -16.97 7.59
N TYR A 8 4.86 -15.78 7.91
CA TYR A 8 5.92 -15.13 7.12
C TYR A 8 7.05 -14.52 7.96
N GLY A 9 6.86 -14.37 9.27
CA GLY A 9 7.90 -14.06 10.25
C GLY A 9 8.49 -12.66 10.15
N ALA A 10 7.74 -11.69 9.64
CA ALA A 10 8.25 -10.36 9.35
C ALA A 10 7.24 -9.24 9.61
N ASP A 11 7.73 -8.02 9.66
CA ASP A 11 6.91 -6.82 9.66
C ASP A 11 6.71 -6.30 8.24
N TRP A 12 5.59 -5.61 8.00
CA TRP A 12 5.33 -5.00 6.71
C TRP A 12 4.43 -3.78 6.80
N PHE A 13 4.64 -2.85 5.87
CA PHE A 13 3.78 -1.71 5.64
C PHE A 13 3.56 -1.51 4.14
N GLU A 14 2.63 -0.64 3.78
CA GLU A 14 2.39 -0.29 2.39
C GLU A 14 2.37 1.23 2.20
N LEU A 15 2.77 1.66 1.01
CA LEU A 15 2.67 3.05 0.55
C LEU A 15 1.72 3.08 -0.64
N THR A 16 0.77 4.01 -0.62
CA THR A 16 -0.14 4.25 -1.74
C THR A 16 0.08 5.64 -2.29
N ASN A 17 0.27 5.75 -3.61
CA ASN A 17 0.28 7.03 -4.28
C ASN A 17 -1.15 7.46 -4.64
N ASN A 18 -1.72 8.30 -3.79
CA ASN A 18 -3.05 8.89 -4.01
C ASN A 18 -3.03 10.09 -4.97
N GLY A 19 -1.86 10.46 -5.50
CA GLY A 19 -1.68 11.55 -6.44
C GLY A 19 -1.98 11.17 -7.90
N ALA A 20 -1.98 12.18 -8.77
CA ALA A 20 -2.24 12.02 -10.21
C ALA A 20 -0.96 11.75 -11.04
N THR A 21 0.22 11.80 -10.42
CA THR A 21 1.52 11.62 -11.09
C THR A 21 2.34 10.54 -10.40
N ALA A 22 3.19 9.84 -11.15
CA ALA A 22 4.12 8.90 -10.58
C ALA A 22 5.04 9.60 -9.55
N VAL A 23 5.29 8.92 -8.43
CA VAL A 23 6.24 9.37 -7.41
C VAL A 23 7.51 8.55 -7.55
N ASP A 24 8.66 9.21 -7.69
CA ASP A 24 9.96 8.57 -7.59
C ASP A 24 10.32 8.41 -6.12
N ILE A 25 10.55 7.17 -5.70
CA ILE A 25 10.89 6.80 -4.32
C ILE A 25 12.33 6.26 -4.21
N THR A 26 13.14 6.45 -5.25
CA THR A 26 14.54 6.04 -5.25
C THR A 26 15.27 6.70 -4.08
N GLY A 27 15.90 5.88 -3.23
CA GLY A 27 16.65 6.37 -2.08
C GLY A 27 15.81 6.73 -0.86
N TRP A 28 14.51 6.44 -0.87
CA TRP A 28 13.67 6.58 0.33
C TRP A 28 14.06 5.56 1.41
N THR A 29 13.86 5.94 2.67
CA THR A 29 14.19 5.12 3.84
C THR A 29 13.02 5.04 4.82
N MET A 30 13.06 4.10 5.76
CA MET A 30 12.08 3.97 6.84
C MET A 30 12.74 3.81 8.21
N ASP A 31 12.07 4.29 9.25
CA ASP A 31 12.42 4.16 10.67
C ASP A 31 11.19 3.68 11.44
N ASP A 32 11.37 2.91 12.52
CA ASP A 32 10.31 2.25 13.28
C ASP A 32 9.75 3.10 14.43
N GLY A 33 9.95 4.42 14.44
CA GLY A 33 9.22 5.33 15.35
C GLY A 33 10.09 6.23 16.20
N SER A 34 11.41 6.14 16.07
CA SER A 34 12.34 7.13 16.64
C SER A 34 12.27 8.48 15.91
N ASN A 35 11.70 8.50 14.70
CA ASN A 35 11.64 9.63 13.77
C ASN A 35 13.03 10.17 13.42
N SER A 36 14.05 9.30 13.44
CA SER A 36 15.44 9.65 13.20
C SER A 36 15.92 9.10 11.87
N PHE A 37 16.24 9.99 10.92
CA PHE A 37 16.86 9.58 9.65
C PHE A 37 18.16 8.79 9.86
N ALA A 38 18.93 9.12 10.91
CA ALA A 38 20.18 8.43 11.23
C ALA A 38 19.99 6.95 11.62
N ASN A 39 18.78 6.56 12.05
CA ASN A 39 18.43 5.19 12.38
C ASN A 39 17.66 4.49 11.25
N SER A 40 17.31 5.23 10.19
CA SER A 40 16.49 4.71 9.10
C SER A 40 17.24 3.72 8.21
N VAL A 41 16.51 2.78 7.62
CA VAL A 41 17.00 1.77 6.69
C VAL A 41 16.41 1.94 5.30
N ALA A 42 17.14 1.53 4.27
CA ALA A 42 16.75 1.74 2.88
C ALA A 42 15.55 0.90 2.46
N LEU A 43 14.65 1.52 1.68
CA LEU A 43 13.62 0.82 0.94
C LEU A 43 14.19 0.31 -0.39
N THR A 44 14.08 -0.99 -0.64
CA THR A 44 14.74 -1.68 -1.75
C THR A 44 13.72 -2.38 -2.65
N GLY A 45 14.04 -2.49 -3.95
CA GLY A 45 13.25 -3.26 -4.92
C GLY A 45 12.17 -2.49 -5.67
N ILE A 46 11.79 -1.30 -5.19
CA ILE A 46 10.80 -0.42 -5.85
C ILE A 46 11.35 1.00 -5.90
N THR A 47 11.35 1.60 -7.10
CA THR A 47 11.89 2.95 -7.34
C THR A 47 10.81 3.96 -7.71
N SER A 48 9.60 3.52 -8.07
CA SER A 48 8.50 4.44 -8.36
C SER A 48 7.15 3.83 -8.03
N ILE A 49 6.22 4.68 -7.59
CA ILE A 49 4.81 4.34 -7.34
C ILE A 49 3.94 5.11 -8.34
N GLN A 50 3.25 4.40 -9.22
CA GLN A 50 2.35 4.98 -10.22
C GLN A 50 1.11 5.62 -9.57
N PRO A 51 0.41 6.55 -10.24
CA PRO A 51 -0.86 7.09 -9.75
C PRO A 51 -1.84 5.97 -9.39
N GLY A 52 -2.37 6.01 -8.17
CA GLY A 52 -3.29 5.01 -7.67
C GLY A 52 -2.68 3.62 -7.45
N GLN A 53 -1.35 3.49 -7.41
CA GLN A 53 -0.67 2.23 -7.08
C GLN A 53 -0.36 2.15 -5.59
N ALA A 54 -0.53 0.95 -5.02
CA ALA A 54 -0.06 0.56 -3.70
C ALA A 54 1.15 -0.36 -3.84
N VAL A 55 2.17 -0.15 -3.01
CA VAL A 55 3.37 -0.97 -2.94
C VAL A 55 3.62 -1.41 -1.51
N ILE A 56 4.10 -2.63 -1.33
CA ILE A 56 4.35 -3.22 -0.02
C ILE A 56 5.85 -3.23 0.24
N PHE A 57 6.26 -2.91 1.46
CA PHE A 57 7.62 -3.10 1.95
C PHE A 57 7.60 -4.06 3.13
N ILE A 58 8.42 -5.11 3.03
CA ILE A 58 8.50 -6.19 4.02
C ILE A 58 9.91 -6.23 4.62
N GLU A 59 9.99 -6.42 5.93
CA GLU A 59 11.26 -6.68 6.60
C GLU A 59 11.83 -8.03 6.17
N GLY A 60 13.02 -8.03 5.58
CA GLY A 60 13.74 -9.25 5.22
C GLY A 60 14.08 -9.36 3.73
N ASP A 61 13.95 -10.56 3.18
CA ASP A 61 14.45 -10.93 1.86
C ASP A 61 13.38 -11.54 0.95
N SER A 62 13.80 -12.04 -0.21
CA SER A 62 12.89 -12.64 -1.19
C SER A 62 12.16 -13.89 -0.66
N VAL A 63 12.75 -14.63 0.28
CA VAL A 63 12.11 -15.81 0.88
C VAL A 63 10.93 -15.35 1.75
N VAL A 64 11.14 -14.30 2.55
CA VAL A 64 10.07 -13.68 3.34
C VAL A 64 8.95 -13.15 2.43
N VAL A 65 9.31 -12.51 1.31
CA VAL A 65 8.33 -12.03 0.32
C VAL A 65 7.47 -13.17 -0.24
N ASP A 66 8.07 -14.32 -0.56
CA ASP A 66 7.33 -15.48 -1.09
C ASP A 66 6.43 -16.12 -0.02
N ASN A 67 6.89 -16.18 1.23
CA ASN A 67 6.07 -16.61 2.36
C ASN A 67 4.88 -15.67 2.58
N PHE A 68 5.11 -14.35 2.52
CA PHE A 68 4.06 -13.34 2.62
C PHE A 68 3.02 -13.51 1.51
N LYS A 69 3.45 -13.68 0.26
CA LYS A 69 2.53 -13.91 -0.87
C LYS A 69 1.68 -15.16 -0.65
N THR A 70 2.30 -16.24 -0.18
CA THR A 70 1.60 -17.50 0.12
C THR A 70 0.58 -17.31 1.24
N ALA A 71 0.96 -16.62 2.32
CA ALA A 71 0.09 -16.37 3.46
C ALA A 71 -1.12 -15.50 3.09
N TRP A 72 -0.91 -14.45 2.30
CA TRP A 72 -1.96 -13.48 1.94
C TRP A 72 -2.82 -13.90 0.76
N PHE A 73 -2.24 -14.53 -0.26
CA PHE A 73 -2.91 -14.75 -1.54
C PHE A 73 -2.96 -16.23 -1.96
N GLY A 74 -2.22 -17.11 -1.27
CA GLY A 74 -2.12 -18.52 -1.66
C GLY A 74 -1.66 -18.68 -3.10
N SER A 75 -2.44 -19.41 -3.91
CA SER A 75 -2.17 -19.58 -5.35
C SER A 75 -2.66 -18.42 -6.23
N SER A 76 -3.33 -17.42 -5.66
CA SER A 76 -4.01 -16.34 -6.40
C SER A 76 -3.34 -14.99 -6.17
N VAL A 77 -2.03 -14.91 -6.38
CA VAL A 77 -1.27 -13.66 -6.25
C VAL A 77 -1.71 -12.66 -7.33
N PRO A 78 -2.14 -11.43 -6.96
CA PRO A 78 -2.55 -10.43 -7.93
C PRO A 78 -1.45 -10.09 -8.95
N SER A 79 -1.83 -10.02 -10.23
CA SER A 79 -0.93 -9.50 -11.27
C SER A 79 -0.63 -8.04 -11.01
N GLY A 80 0.64 -7.68 -10.88
CA GLY A 80 1.06 -6.30 -10.59
C GLY A 80 1.25 -5.99 -9.10
N LEU A 81 1.10 -6.99 -8.21
CA LEU A 81 1.49 -6.85 -6.81
C LEU A 81 2.98 -6.49 -6.72
N ALA A 82 3.28 -5.28 -6.25
CA ALA A 82 4.62 -4.75 -6.13
C ALA A 82 5.07 -4.85 -4.67
N ILE A 83 6.13 -5.63 -4.43
CA ILE A 83 6.70 -5.84 -3.11
C ILE A 83 8.20 -5.55 -3.16
N GLY A 84 8.61 -4.60 -2.33
CA GLY A 84 10.00 -4.32 -2.00
C GLY A 84 10.34 -4.82 -0.59
N THR A 85 11.57 -4.60 -0.17
CA THR A 85 12.06 -5.01 1.15
C THR A 85 12.78 -3.89 1.88
N TYR A 86 12.90 -4.04 3.19
CA TYR A 86 13.83 -3.30 4.04
C TYR A 86 14.48 -4.28 5.02
N SER A 87 15.64 -3.91 5.56
CA SER A 87 16.33 -4.71 6.57
C SER A 87 17.35 -3.86 7.31
N GLY A 88 17.61 -4.15 8.58
CA GLY A 88 18.68 -3.54 9.34
C GLY A 88 18.62 -3.92 10.81
N SER A 89 19.68 -3.65 11.56
CA SER A 89 19.70 -3.89 13.00
C SER A 89 18.90 -2.83 13.74
N GLY A 90 18.03 -3.25 14.66
CA GLY A 90 17.28 -2.32 15.50
C GLY A 90 16.13 -1.61 14.78
N ILE A 91 15.62 -2.23 13.70
CA ILE A 91 14.36 -1.87 13.05
C ILE A 91 13.38 -3.02 13.26
N GLY A 92 12.15 -2.70 13.60
CA GLY A 92 11.03 -3.65 13.64
C GLY A 92 9.77 -2.97 14.16
N LEU A 93 8.61 -3.40 13.66
CA LEU A 93 7.30 -2.89 14.06
C LEU A 93 6.74 -3.76 15.19
N SER A 94 6.62 -3.21 16.39
CA SER A 94 6.13 -3.94 17.57
C SER A 94 4.62 -4.16 17.58
N SER A 95 4.18 -5.40 17.83
CA SER A 95 2.76 -5.71 18.08
C SER A 95 2.20 -5.10 19.37
N GLY A 96 3.07 -4.62 20.28
CA GLY A 96 2.68 -3.85 21.47
C GLY A 96 2.37 -2.37 21.20
N GLY A 97 2.60 -1.91 19.96
CA GLY A 97 2.48 -0.52 19.53
C GLY A 97 3.86 0.06 19.21
N ASP A 98 3.90 0.88 18.16
CA ASP A 98 5.14 1.45 17.61
C ASP A 98 4.92 2.69 16.74
N GLY A 99 5.97 3.14 16.07
CA GLY A 99 5.90 4.12 14.99
C GLY A 99 6.33 3.60 13.63
N LEU A 100 6.11 4.41 12.62
CA LEU A 100 6.72 4.26 11.30
C LEU A 100 6.92 5.66 10.72
N THR A 101 8.16 5.99 10.41
CA THR A 101 8.50 7.16 9.62
C THR A 101 9.11 6.74 8.30
N VAL A 102 8.64 7.34 7.20
CA VAL A 102 9.27 7.21 5.88
C VAL A 102 9.89 8.54 5.52
N PHE A 103 11.15 8.51 5.08
CA PHE A 103 11.89 9.67 4.62
C PHE A 103 12.08 9.63 3.11
N ASP A 104 12.01 10.79 2.47
CA ASP A 104 12.42 10.95 1.08
C ASP A 104 13.95 10.91 0.93
N ALA A 105 14.43 10.92 -0.32
CA ALA A 105 15.86 10.93 -0.64
C ALA A 105 16.60 12.20 -0.17
N ALA A 106 15.87 13.26 0.16
CA ALA A 106 16.38 14.50 0.73
C ALA A 106 16.27 14.54 2.27
N THR A 107 16.00 13.39 2.89
CA THR A 107 15.89 13.13 4.34
C THR A 107 14.69 13.79 5.03
N ASN A 108 13.71 14.27 4.27
CA ASN A 108 12.49 14.82 4.86
C ASN A 108 11.49 13.71 5.19
N PRO A 109 10.84 13.74 6.36
CA PRO A 109 9.76 12.81 6.66
C PRO A 109 8.55 13.10 5.75
N VAL A 110 8.14 12.10 4.97
CA VAL A 110 6.97 12.17 4.07
C VAL A 110 5.75 11.44 4.64
N MET A 111 5.97 10.54 5.60
CA MET A 111 4.93 9.87 6.36
C MET A 111 5.44 9.63 7.77
N VAL A 112 4.61 9.88 8.78
CA VAL A 112 4.93 9.63 10.20
C VAL A 112 3.68 9.10 10.88
N VAL A 113 3.63 7.80 11.16
CA VAL A 113 2.50 7.19 11.86
C VAL A 113 2.93 6.62 13.20
N SER A 114 1.99 6.57 14.14
CA SER A 114 2.11 5.78 15.37
C SER A 114 0.91 4.85 15.48
N PHE A 115 1.05 3.74 16.17
CA PHE A 115 -0.03 2.79 16.37
C PHE A 115 0.07 2.14 17.75
N GLY A 116 -1.09 1.78 18.30
CA GLY A 116 -1.16 1.06 19.57
C GLY A 116 -0.95 -0.45 19.41
N ALA A 117 -1.22 -1.19 20.47
CA ALA A 117 -1.19 -2.65 20.43
C ALA A 117 -2.09 -3.20 19.30
N GLY A 118 -1.53 -4.10 18.50
CA GLY A 118 -2.25 -4.79 17.44
C GLY A 118 -3.25 -5.80 18.00
N THR A 119 -4.22 -6.18 17.16
CA THR A 119 -5.08 -7.34 17.44
C THR A 119 -4.64 -8.48 16.54
N ALA A 120 -4.46 -9.67 17.13
CA ALA A 120 -4.03 -10.85 16.38
C ALA A 120 -4.91 -11.07 15.14
N ASN A 121 -4.26 -11.30 13.99
CA ASN A 121 -4.89 -11.51 12.69
C ASN A 121 -5.63 -10.31 12.09
N PHE A 122 -5.51 -9.11 12.64
CA PHE A 122 -6.04 -7.89 12.03
C PHE A 122 -4.91 -6.91 11.75
N THR A 123 -5.00 -6.25 10.60
CA THR A 123 -4.05 -5.21 10.20
C THR A 123 -4.59 -3.83 10.55
N PHE A 124 -3.71 -2.84 10.65
CA PHE A 124 -4.14 -1.44 10.74
C PHE A 124 -4.48 -0.90 9.35
N ASP A 125 -5.66 -0.28 9.24
CA ASP A 125 -6.15 0.43 8.07
C ASP A 125 -5.72 1.90 8.12
N ASN A 126 -5.06 2.37 7.05
CA ASN A 126 -4.63 3.76 6.89
C ASN A 126 -5.20 4.42 5.61
N THR A 127 -6.35 3.94 5.11
CA THR A 127 -6.96 4.43 3.87
C THR A 127 -7.46 5.87 3.94
N LEU A 128 -7.72 6.41 5.14
CA LEU A 128 -8.03 7.83 5.33
C LEU A 128 -6.81 8.74 5.10
N GLY A 129 -5.62 8.13 4.99
CA GLY A 129 -4.37 8.82 4.72
C GLY A 129 -3.88 9.68 5.88
N ALA A 130 -2.59 9.97 5.78
CA ALA A 130 -1.83 10.94 6.55
C ALA A 130 -1.28 10.48 7.90
N SER A 131 -0.08 11.01 8.14
CA SER A 131 0.67 10.95 9.38
C SER A 131 -0.21 11.16 10.62
N GLY A 132 0.02 10.38 11.66
CA GLY A 132 -0.76 10.41 12.90
C GLY A 132 -0.96 9.04 13.51
N ALA A 133 -1.87 8.95 14.48
CA ALA A 133 -2.15 7.70 15.18
C ALA A 133 -3.12 6.82 14.39
N LEU A 134 -2.69 5.61 14.04
CA LEU A 134 -3.53 4.55 13.49
C LEU A 134 -4.19 3.78 14.64
N GLY A 135 -5.52 3.63 14.55
CA GLY A 135 -6.30 2.84 15.51
C GLY A 135 -7.42 2.02 14.87
N THR A 136 -7.67 2.21 13.58
CA THR A 136 -8.71 1.47 12.86
C THR A 136 -8.17 0.11 12.45
N LEU A 137 -8.84 -0.95 12.90
CA LEU A 137 -8.56 -2.31 12.46
C LEU A 137 -9.29 -2.59 11.14
N SER A 138 -8.63 -3.35 10.27
CA SER A 138 -9.22 -3.87 9.05
C SER A 138 -10.48 -4.70 9.32
N ALA A 139 -11.44 -4.65 8.40
CA ALA A 139 -12.64 -5.50 8.44
C ALA A 139 -12.97 -6.00 7.05
N VAL A 140 -13.36 -7.27 6.92
CA VAL A 140 -13.67 -7.88 5.61
C VAL A 140 -14.73 -7.05 4.87
N GLY A 141 -14.43 -6.69 3.63
CA GLY A 141 -15.29 -5.88 2.76
C GLY A 141 -15.16 -4.36 2.96
N VAL A 142 -14.37 -3.90 3.94
CA VAL A 142 -14.09 -2.48 4.18
C VAL A 142 -12.76 -2.10 3.53
N ASN A 143 -12.75 -1.05 2.71
CA ASN A 143 -11.53 -0.50 2.09
C ASN A 143 -10.67 -1.55 1.35
N GLY A 144 -11.32 -2.54 0.73
CA GLY A 144 -10.63 -3.60 0.00
C GLY A 144 -10.08 -4.73 0.89
N ALA A 145 -10.32 -4.71 2.20
CA ALA A 145 -9.84 -5.76 3.09
C ALA A 145 -10.59 -7.08 2.88
N PHE A 146 -9.85 -8.18 2.98
CA PHE A 146 -10.32 -9.54 2.78
C PHE A 146 -9.71 -10.48 3.83
N LEU A 147 -10.24 -11.70 3.92
CA LEU A 147 -9.69 -12.77 4.76
C LEU A 147 -8.65 -13.57 3.95
N SER A 148 -7.42 -13.61 4.43
CA SER A 148 -6.33 -14.36 3.81
C SER A 148 -6.42 -15.87 4.09
N PRO A 149 -5.75 -16.71 3.27
CA PRO A 149 -5.58 -18.13 3.57
C PRO A 149 -4.93 -18.42 4.93
N ALA A 150 -4.07 -17.52 5.41
CA ALA A 150 -3.45 -17.61 6.75
C ALA A 150 -4.40 -17.19 7.89
N GLY A 151 -5.62 -16.76 7.59
CA GLY A 151 -6.63 -16.37 8.59
C GLY A 151 -6.53 -14.91 9.04
N GLU A 152 -5.84 -14.06 8.29
CA GLU A 152 -5.66 -12.64 8.58
C GLU A 152 -6.66 -11.77 7.82
N VAL A 153 -7.07 -10.67 8.42
CA VAL A 153 -7.91 -9.65 7.79
C VAL A 153 -7.05 -8.43 7.47
N GLY A 154 -7.12 -7.99 6.22
CA GLY A 154 -6.37 -6.82 5.73
C GLY A 154 -6.50 -6.62 4.24
N SER A 155 -5.92 -5.54 3.73
CA SER A 155 -6.01 -5.11 2.34
C SER A 155 -4.66 -4.98 1.62
N PRO A 156 -3.65 -5.83 1.85
CA PRO A 156 -2.32 -5.62 1.29
C PRO A 156 -2.36 -5.56 -0.24
N GLY A 157 -1.76 -4.51 -0.79
CA GLY A 157 -1.63 -4.35 -2.24
C GLY A 157 -2.94 -4.00 -2.95
N VAL A 158 -4.00 -3.67 -2.20
CA VAL A 158 -5.23 -3.11 -2.77
C VAL A 158 -5.11 -1.59 -2.77
N SER A 159 -5.19 -0.97 -3.94
CA SER A 159 -5.37 0.48 -4.01
C SER A 159 -6.86 0.82 -3.83
N ALA A 160 -7.17 1.63 -2.83
CA ALA A 160 -8.54 2.13 -2.61
C ALA A 160 -9.05 3.06 -3.73
N VAL A 161 -8.22 3.34 -4.75
CA VAL A 161 -8.56 4.19 -5.88
C VAL A 161 -9.25 3.34 -6.96
N PRO A 162 -10.52 3.62 -7.31
CA PRO A 162 -11.14 3.01 -8.47
C PRO A 162 -10.28 3.32 -9.69
N GLU A 163 -9.97 2.32 -10.52
CA GLU A 163 -9.30 2.59 -11.79
C GLU A 163 -10.05 3.73 -12.51
N PRO A 164 -9.35 4.76 -13.04
CA PRO A 164 -9.99 5.77 -13.87
C PRO A 164 -10.76 5.02 -14.93
N GLY A 165 -12.10 5.09 -14.86
CA GLY A 165 -12.97 4.14 -15.51
C GLY A 165 -12.53 3.88 -16.94
N SER A 166 -12.41 2.61 -17.31
CA SER A 166 -12.37 2.20 -18.71
C SER A 166 -13.48 2.95 -19.42
N CYS A 167 -13.13 4.02 -20.13
CA CYS A 167 -14.00 4.69 -21.06
C CYS A 167 -14.18 3.70 -22.19
N VAL A 168 -15.11 2.76 -22.02
CA VAL A 168 -15.73 2.05 -23.13
C VAL A 168 -16.34 3.15 -23.97
N ALA A 169 -15.62 3.57 -25.00
CA ALA A 169 -16.12 4.44 -26.04
C ALA A 169 -17.21 3.66 -26.78
N LEU A 170 -18.41 3.66 -26.21
CA LEU A 170 -19.62 3.26 -26.88
C LEU A 170 -19.89 4.36 -27.92
N LEU A 171 -19.40 4.14 -29.15
CA LEU A 171 -19.72 4.94 -30.33
C LEU A 171 -21.23 4.84 -30.59
N LEU A 172 -22.02 5.62 -29.86
CA LEU A 172 -23.41 5.90 -30.19
C LEU A 172 -23.43 6.96 -31.29
N GLY A 173 -23.99 6.56 -32.43
CA GLY A 173 -23.96 7.31 -33.68
C GLY A 173 -24.65 8.68 -33.62
N LEU A 174 -24.19 9.57 -34.50
CA LEU A 174 -24.97 10.74 -34.91
C LEU A 174 -25.45 10.55 -36.35
N ALA A 175 -26.73 10.24 -36.49
CA ALA A 175 -27.51 10.59 -37.67
C ALA A 175 -27.94 12.06 -37.54
N GLY A 176 -27.67 12.88 -38.56
CA GLY A 176 -28.07 14.28 -38.56
C GLY A 176 -27.77 14.98 -39.88
N THR A 177 -28.51 14.65 -40.95
CA THR A 177 -28.57 15.52 -42.13
C THR A 177 -29.75 16.48 -42.00
N CYS A 178 -29.41 17.77 -41.92
CA CYS A 178 -30.33 18.89 -41.78
C CYS A 178 -31.30 18.99 -42.98
N VAL A 179 -32.60 18.94 -42.71
CA VAL A 179 -33.65 19.34 -43.65
C VAL A 179 -33.73 20.87 -43.69
N ARG A 180 -33.33 21.46 -44.82
CA ARG A 180 -33.45 22.90 -45.11
C ARG A 180 -34.90 23.22 -45.52
N ARG A 181 -35.65 23.93 -44.66
CA ARG A 181 -37.01 24.43 -44.95
C ARG A 181 -36.98 25.44 -46.10
N ARG A 182 -37.84 25.22 -47.11
CA ARG A 182 -38.29 26.24 -48.07
C ARG A 182 -39.47 27.02 -47.50
N ARG A 183 -39.54 28.34 -47.74
CA ARG A 183 -40.80 29.07 -47.89
C ARG A 183 -40.67 30.17 -48.95
N GLN A 184 -41.60 30.07 -49.90
CA GLN A 184 -42.20 31.01 -50.86
C GLN A 184 -41.31 32.00 -51.61
#